data_AF-A0ABD1P741-F1
#
_entry.id   AF-A0ABD1P741-F1
#
_cell.length_a   1.000
_cell.length_b   1.000
_cell.length_c   1.000
_cell.angle_alpha   90.00
_cell.angle_beta   90.00
_cell.angle_gamma   90.00
#
_symmetry.space_group_name_H-M   'P 1'
#
loop_
_entity.id
_entity.type
_entity.pdbx_description
1 polymer ?
#
loop_
_entity_poly.entity_id
_entity_poly.type
_entity_poly.pdbx_seq_one_letter_code
_entity_poly.pdbx_strand_id
1 'polypeptide(L)'
;MAVKDSVSKVVDSTMDSILSVFNVRWLHPTEECDLPLKNEIENDNSQLDNIRQPSPHPVLPQVEQELLPISPSVVADPQPGPSKLSQDGMPSSRSFHDLHIPVKMMEEFLRLAQDNTAKDLETCGVLAGSLRNRAFHVTMLIIPKQESTSYSCQTLNEEEIFEVQDMRSLFPLGWIHTHPTQTCFMSSVDLHTHYSYQVMLPEAIAIVMAPMDTDSPYGIFHLCDPRGVAVIRKCDLRGFHPHEEPDDFIYEPCSHVHMNPDLEFDVVDLR
;
A
#
# COMPACT_ATOMS: atom_id res chain seq x y z
N MET A 1 50.90 49.48 -28.06
CA MET A 1 51.82 48.58 -28.78
C MET A 1 51.30 47.16 -28.56
N ALA A 2 50.60 46.61 -29.57
CA ALA A 2 51.06 45.52 -30.44
C ALA A 2 50.99 44.15 -29.71
N VAL A 3 49.97 43.30 -29.88
CA VAL A 3 49.54 42.47 -31.05
C VAL A 3 50.49 41.27 -31.25
N LYS A 4 50.03 40.04 -30.89
CA LYS A 4 49.84 38.80 -31.72
C LYS A 4 50.77 37.66 -31.27
N ASP A 5 50.52 36.36 -31.43
CA ASP A 5 49.47 35.49 -32.00
C ASP A 5 49.86 34.04 -31.56
N SER A 6 48.93 33.16 -31.12
CA SER A 6 48.41 31.94 -31.83
C SER A 6 49.38 30.71 -31.81
N VAL A 7 49.02 29.42 -31.63
CA VAL A 7 47.97 28.48 -32.15
C VAL A 7 48.05 27.17 -31.31
N SER A 8 46.96 26.65 -30.68
CA SER A 8 46.10 25.48 -31.04
C SER A 8 46.73 24.06 -30.88
N LYS A 9 46.12 22.94 -30.42
CA LYS A 9 44.73 22.41 -30.49
C LYS A 9 44.61 21.08 -29.67
N VAL A 10 43.39 20.78 -29.13
CA VAL A 10 42.64 19.47 -29.13
C VAL A 10 43.10 18.34 -28.16
N VAL A 11 42.30 17.47 -27.50
CA VAL A 11 40.86 17.19 -27.17
C VAL A 11 40.86 16.06 -26.10
N ASP A 12 39.71 15.85 -25.42
CA ASP A 12 39.24 14.64 -24.70
C ASP A 12 39.75 14.36 -23.26
N SER A 13 38.86 14.30 -22.26
CA SER A 13 38.03 13.15 -21.80
C SER A 13 38.87 12.28 -20.84
N THR A 14 38.43 11.82 -19.66
CA THR A 14 37.11 11.43 -19.17
C THR A 14 37.17 11.42 -17.63
N MET A 15 36.02 11.60 -16.99
CA MET A 15 35.79 11.24 -15.59
C MET A 15 36.07 9.74 -15.40
N ASP A 16 37.01 9.37 -14.54
CA ASP A 16 37.10 8.02 -13.95
C ASP A 16 37.96 8.04 -12.70
N SER A 17 37.33 8.33 -11.57
CA SER A 17 37.82 7.99 -10.25
C SER A 17 36.66 8.09 -9.28
N ILE A 18 35.98 6.96 -9.05
CA ILE A 18 35.40 6.45 -7.79
C ILE A 18 34.64 5.17 -8.17
N LEU A 19 35.36 4.06 -8.38
CA LEU A 19 34.84 2.70 -8.23
C LEU A 19 36.03 1.77 -7.93
N SER A 20 36.37 1.64 -6.65
CA SER A 20 37.07 0.45 -6.15
C SER A 20 36.54 0.14 -4.76
N VAL A 21 35.44 -0.61 -4.73
CA VAL A 21 34.96 -1.31 -3.54
C VAL A 21 35.17 -2.80 -3.81
N PHE A 22 35.45 -3.51 -2.72
CA PHE A 22 35.41 -4.96 -2.54
C PHE A 22 36.76 -5.69 -2.65
N ASN A 23 37.40 -5.85 -1.48
CA ASN A 23 38.13 -7.07 -1.18
C ASN A 23 37.81 -7.56 0.25
N VAL A 24 36.84 -8.48 0.31
CA VAL A 24 36.75 -9.73 1.09
C VAL A 24 37.27 -9.76 2.53
N ARG A 25 36.38 -10.11 3.48
CA ARG A 25 36.59 -11.21 4.46
C ARG A 25 35.34 -11.49 5.31
N TRP A 26 34.65 -12.61 5.09
CA TRP A 26 33.86 -13.30 6.12
C TRP A 26 34.01 -14.82 5.97
N LEU A 27 34.19 -15.49 7.10
CA LEU A 27 34.50 -16.92 7.26
C LEU A 27 33.21 -17.75 7.26
N HIS A 28 33.24 -18.91 6.59
CA HIS A 28 32.21 -19.96 6.63
C HIS A 28 32.37 -20.89 7.85
N PRO A 29 31.29 -21.58 8.25
CA PRO A 29 31.36 -23.00 8.60
C PRO A 29 30.68 -23.86 7.52
N THR A 30 31.30 -25.02 7.33
CA THR A 30 31.00 -26.16 6.43
C THR A 30 29.78 -26.98 6.85
N GLU A 31 29.04 -27.51 5.88
CA GLU A 31 28.73 -28.95 5.76
C GLU A 31 28.14 -29.28 4.36
N GLU A 32 28.61 -30.39 3.82
CA GLU A 32 28.48 -30.87 2.43
C GLU A 32 27.12 -31.54 2.13
N CYS A 33 26.71 -31.51 0.86
CA CYS A 33 25.95 -32.58 0.22
C CYS A 33 26.20 -32.54 -1.30
N ASP A 34 26.99 -33.49 -1.78
CA ASP A 34 27.33 -33.73 -3.18
C ASP A 34 26.15 -34.28 -4.00
N LEU A 35 26.12 -33.95 -5.32
CA LEU A 35 26.09 -34.87 -6.48
C LEU A 35 25.70 -34.12 -7.80
N PRO A 36 26.03 -34.65 -9.00
CA PRO A 36 26.89 -33.95 -9.96
C PRO A 36 26.23 -33.28 -11.17
N LEU A 37 26.97 -32.29 -11.69
CA LEU A 37 26.79 -31.50 -12.90
C LEU A 37 26.93 -32.34 -14.19
N LYS A 38 26.02 -32.16 -15.16
CA LYS A 38 26.27 -32.44 -16.58
C LYS A 38 26.27 -31.13 -17.36
N ASN A 39 27.41 -30.86 -18.01
CA ASN A 39 27.61 -29.79 -18.97
C ASN A 39 27.03 -30.21 -20.32
N GLU A 40 26.20 -29.37 -20.94
CA GLU A 40 26.17 -29.22 -22.40
C GLU A 40 26.11 -27.72 -22.73
N ILE A 41 27.06 -27.31 -23.57
CA ILE A 41 27.24 -25.97 -24.10
C ILE A 41 26.40 -25.90 -25.36
N GLU A 42 25.40 -25.02 -25.41
CA GLU A 42 24.90 -24.51 -26.68
C GLU A 42 24.67 -23.00 -26.61
N ASN A 43 25.22 -22.37 -27.64
CA ASN A 43 25.36 -20.95 -27.87
C ASN A 43 24.08 -20.48 -28.55
N ASP A 44 23.31 -19.56 -27.96
CA ASP A 44 22.36 -18.80 -28.76
C ASP A 44 22.20 -17.35 -28.29
N ASN A 45 22.33 -16.46 -29.26
CA ASN A 45 22.21 -15.02 -29.18
C ASN A 45 20.74 -14.67 -29.39
N SER A 46 20.02 -14.11 -28.41
CA SER A 46 18.95 -13.15 -28.70
C SER A 46 18.40 -12.43 -27.45
N GLN A 47 18.22 -11.12 -27.65
CA GLN A 47 17.19 -10.24 -27.10
C GLN A 47 17.21 -9.87 -25.60
N LEU A 48 17.30 -8.56 -25.39
CA LEU A 48 16.98 -7.84 -24.16
C LEU A 48 15.56 -8.19 -23.71
N ASP A 49 15.44 -9.01 -22.67
CA ASP A 49 14.18 -9.26 -21.98
C ASP A 49 13.79 -8.02 -21.16
N ASN A 50 12.67 -7.41 -21.57
CA ASN A 50 11.91 -6.47 -20.77
C ASN A 50 11.52 -7.15 -19.44
N ILE A 51 11.99 -6.61 -18.33
CA ILE A 51 11.51 -7.00 -17.00
C ILE A 51 10.06 -6.50 -16.87
N ARG A 52 9.09 -7.33 -17.27
CA ARG A 52 7.69 -7.13 -16.91
C ARG A 52 7.54 -7.46 -15.42
N GLN A 53 7.17 -6.46 -14.64
CA GLN A 53 6.66 -6.63 -13.30
C GLN A 53 5.42 -7.54 -13.36
N PRO A 54 5.30 -8.60 -12.55
CA PRO A 54 4.11 -9.44 -12.55
C PRO A 54 2.95 -8.62 -11.98
N SER A 55 1.96 -8.36 -12.81
CA SER A 55 0.64 -7.92 -12.34
C SER A 55 0.03 -9.04 -11.49
N PRO A 56 -0.57 -8.74 -10.33
CA PRO A 56 -1.29 -9.75 -9.58
C PRO A 56 -2.48 -10.21 -10.43
N HIS A 57 -2.44 -11.46 -10.89
CA HIS A 57 -3.56 -12.07 -11.59
C HIS A 57 -4.69 -12.36 -10.60
N PRO A 58 -5.94 -11.93 -10.86
CA PRO A 58 -7.09 -12.43 -10.14
C PRO A 58 -7.40 -13.83 -10.68
N VAL A 59 -7.09 -14.86 -9.91
CA VAL A 59 -7.53 -16.23 -10.21
C VAL A 59 -8.72 -16.55 -9.33
N LEU A 60 -9.92 -16.47 -9.91
CA LEU A 60 -11.12 -17.10 -9.37
C LEU A 60 -11.02 -18.62 -9.53
N PRO A 61 -11.39 -19.38 -8.49
CA PRO A 61 -12.28 -20.49 -8.68
C PRO A 61 -13.57 -20.24 -7.89
N GLN A 62 -14.69 -20.16 -8.63
CA GLN A 62 -16.01 -20.34 -8.04
C GLN A 62 -16.08 -21.73 -7.41
N VAL A 63 -16.07 -21.77 -6.08
CA VAL A 63 -16.61 -22.89 -5.31
C VAL A 63 -17.62 -22.27 -4.37
N GLU A 64 -18.90 -22.43 -4.72
CA GLU A 64 -20.03 -22.21 -3.82
C GLU A 64 -19.87 -23.20 -2.66
N GLN A 65 -19.21 -22.76 -1.58
CA GLN A 65 -19.36 -23.42 -0.29
C GLN A 65 -20.62 -22.85 0.36
N GLU A 66 -21.61 -23.72 0.58
CA GLU A 66 -22.77 -23.46 1.44
C GLU A 66 -22.28 -23.16 2.87
N LEU A 67 -21.92 -21.90 3.12
CA LEU A 67 -21.69 -21.38 4.46
C LEU A 67 -22.76 -20.32 4.71
N LEU A 68 -23.50 -20.51 5.80
CA LEU A 68 -24.51 -19.56 6.27
C LEU A 68 -23.90 -18.15 6.33
N PRO A 69 -24.63 -17.09 5.93
CA PRO A 69 -24.10 -15.74 6.03
C PRO A 69 -23.84 -15.40 7.50
N ILE A 70 -22.56 -15.33 7.89
CA ILE A 70 -22.17 -14.88 9.23
C ILE A 70 -22.15 -13.36 9.20
N SER A 71 -22.81 -12.71 10.16
CA SER A 71 -22.81 -11.25 10.24
C SER A 71 -21.39 -10.74 10.53
N PRO A 72 -20.87 -9.78 9.75
CA PRO A 72 -19.49 -9.31 9.91
C PRO A 72 -19.22 -8.61 11.25
N SER A 73 -20.25 -8.10 11.94
CA SER A 73 -20.10 -7.58 13.31
C SER A 73 -19.78 -8.68 14.34
N VAL A 74 -20.10 -9.94 14.03
CA VAL A 74 -19.82 -11.12 14.87
C VAL A 74 -18.42 -11.70 14.58
N VAL A 75 -17.83 -11.34 13.43
CA VAL A 75 -16.52 -11.83 12.96
C VAL A 75 -15.49 -10.70 12.83
N ALA A 76 -15.76 -9.57 13.49
CA ALA A 76 -14.83 -8.45 13.52
C ALA A 76 -13.60 -8.82 14.33
N ASP A 77 -12.42 -8.56 13.77
CA ASP A 77 -11.17 -8.67 14.52
C ASP A 77 -11.18 -7.64 15.67
N PRO A 78 -10.55 -7.95 16.82
CA PRO A 78 -10.59 -7.09 17.99
C PRO A 78 -10.24 -5.63 17.64
N GLN A 79 -11.08 -4.70 18.09
CA GLN A 79 -10.91 -3.26 17.83
C GLN A 79 -9.58 -2.77 18.43
N PRO A 80 -8.72 -2.07 17.68
CA PRO A 80 -7.36 -1.83 18.09
C PRO A 80 -7.31 -0.90 19.30
N GLY A 81 -6.40 -1.20 20.23
CA GLY A 81 -6.09 -0.31 21.34
C GLY A 81 -5.44 1.01 20.87
N PRO A 82 -5.32 2.00 21.76
CA PRO A 82 -4.69 3.28 21.42
C PRO A 82 -3.26 3.09 20.92
N SER A 83 -2.84 3.93 19.96
CA SER A 83 -1.52 3.88 19.35
C SER A 83 -0.41 3.93 20.40
N LYS A 84 0.42 2.88 20.45
CA LYS A 84 1.56 2.83 21.36
C LYS A 84 2.69 3.66 20.75
N LEU A 85 2.84 4.92 21.17
CA LEU A 85 4.14 5.59 21.01
C LEU A 85 5.18 4.78 21.81
N SER A 86 6.18 4.25 21.12
CA SER A 86 7.27 3.51 21.78
C SER A 86 7.95 4.40 22.81
N GLN A 87 7.73 4.12 24.10
CA GLN A 87 8.45 4.73 25.21
C GLN A 87 9.80 4.07 25.50
N ASP A 88 10.27 3.19 24.62
CA ASP A 88 11.60 2.61 24.72
C ASP A 88 12.50 3.31 23.70
N GLY A 89 13.56 3.95 24.19
CA GLY A 89 14.50 4.79 23.42
C GLY A 89 15.39 4.00 22.46
N MET A 90 14.86 2.95 21.85
CA MET A 90 15.51 2.16 20.84
C MET A 90 14.78 2.38 19.50
N PRO A 91 15.42 3.02 18.50
CA PRO A 91 14.78 3.28 17.23
C PRO A 91 14.41 1.93 16.60
N SER A 92 13.11 1.67 16.46
CA SER A 92 12.66 0.69 15.47
C SER A 92 13.30 1.08 14.14
N SER A 93 13.97 0.15 13.47
CA SER A 93 14.81 0.42 12.30
C SER A 93 14.04 0.86 11.05
N ARG A 94 12.79 1.31 11.19
CA ARG A 94 11.93 1.82 10.12
C ARG A 94 11.04 2.92 10.69
N SER A 95 11.51 4.17 10.64
CA SER A 95 10.61 5.31 10.77
C SER A 95 9.84 5.44 9.47
N PHE A 96 8.50 5.32 9.52
CA PHE A 96 7.64 5.66 8.40
C PHE A 96 7.91 7.10 7.94
N HIS A 97 7.80 7.36 6.64
CA HIS A 97 7.72 8.73 6.16
C HIS A 97 6.38 9.34 6.60
N ASP A 98 6.40 10.62 6.97
CA ASP A 98 5.19 11.37 7.29
C ASP A 98 4.23 11.37 6.10
N LEU A 99 2.93 11.24 6.35
CA LEU A 99 1.89 11.23 5.33
C LEU A 99 0.81 12.27 5.65
N HIS A 100 0.65 13.25 4.77
CA HIS A 100 -0.32 14.32 4.91
C HIS A 100 -1.61 14.04 4.13
N ILE A 101 -2.76 14.21 4.79
CA ILE A 101 -4.09 13.97 4.20
C ILE A 101 -4.90 15.27 4.23
N PRO A 102 -5.53 15.67 3.11
CA PRO A 102 -6.46 16.79 3.10
C PRO A 102 -7.72 16.45 3.90
N VAL A 103 -8.04 17.22 4.94
CA VAL A 103 -9.26 16.98 5.75
C VAL A 103 -10.52 17.03 4.87
N LYS A 104 -10.55 18.00 3.94
CA LYS A 104 -11.65 18.20 2.98
C LYS A 104 -11.83 17.01 2.02
N MET A 105 -10.81 16.17 1.82
CA MET A 105 -10.92 14.98 0.96
C MET A 105 -11.84 13.93 1.59
N MET A 106 -11.77 13.75 2.91
CA MET A 106 -12.62 12.78 3.61
C MET A 106 -14.09 13.22 3.61
N GLU A 107 -14.34 14.52 3.77
CA GLU A 107 -15.68 15.12 3.65
C GLU A 107 -16.23 14.96 2.22
N GLU A 108 -15.40 15.25 1.22
CA GLU A 108 -15.78 15.10 -0.19
C GLU A 108 -16.02 13.64 -0.57
N PHE A 109 -15.23 12.71 -0.05
CA PHE A 109 -15.46 11.28 -0.22
C PHE A 109 -16.83 10.86 0.33
N LEU A 110 -17.20 11.28 1.55
CA LEU A 110 -18.53 11.01 2.11
C LEU A 110 -19.65 11.60 1.24
N ARG A 111 -19.45 12.78 0.67
CA ARG A 111 -20.40 13.41 -0.26
C ARG A 111 -20.59 12.56 -1.51
N LEU A 112 -19.51 12.03 -2.08
CA LEU A 112 -19.53 11.17 -3.29
C LEU A 112 -20.13 9.78 -3.01
N ALA A 113 -20.01 9.29 -1.78
CA ALA A 113 -20.57 8.01 -1.32
C ALA A 113 -22.02 8.13 -0.82
N GLN A 114 -22.58 9.34 -0.69
CA GLN A 114 -23.85 9.59 -0.01
C GLN A 114 -25.01 8.69 -0.48
N ASP A 115 -25.17 8.53 -1.80
CA ASP A 115 -26.27 7.74 -2.38
C ASP A 115 -26.16 6.24 -2.05
N ASN A 116 -24.93 5.73 -1.95
CA ASN A 116 -24.66 4.34 -1.56
C ASN A 116 -24.81 4.17 -0.05
N THR A 117 -24.24 5.07 0.73
CA THR A 117 -24.38 5.09 2.20
C THR A 117 -25.85 5.13 2.63
N ALA A 118 -26.68 5.92 1.96
CA ALA A 118 -28.13 5.98 2.23
C ALA A 118 -28.88 4.66 1.93
N LYS A 119 -28.30 3.78 1.10
CA LYS A 119 -28.82 2.46 0.74
C LYS A 119 -28.14 1.33 1.52
N ASP A 120 -27.34 1.67 2.54
CA ASP A 120 -26.52 0.71 3.29
C ASP A 120 -25.59 -0.08 2.35
N LEU A 121 -24.92 0.63 1.43
CA LEU A 121 -23.88 0.09 0.54
C LEU A 121 -22.56 0.79 0.80
N GLU A 122 -21.50 0.01 0.96
CA GLU A 122 -20.14 0.54 1.07
C GLU A 122 -19.70 1.19 -0.24
N THR A 123 -18.78 2.13 -0.15
CA THR A 123 -18.09 2.73 -1.29
C THR A 123 -16.61 2.81 -0.94
N CYS A 124 -15.72 2.54 -1.89
CA CYS A 124 -14.28 2.75 -1.78
C CYS A 124 -13.77 3.83 -2.73
N GLY A 125 -12.63 4.39 -2.36
CA GLY A 125 -11.78 5.25 -3.18
C GLY A 125 -10.31 4.94 -2.94
N VAL A 126 -9.47 5.23 -3.93
CA VAL A 126 -8.02 5.08 -3.87
C VAL A 126 -7.38 6.42 -3.57
N LEU A 127 -6.46 6.43 -2.61
CA LEU A 127 -5.67 7.59 -2.21
C LEU A 127 -4.37 7.57 -3.01
N ALA A 128 -4.18 8.59 -3.85
CA ALA A 128 -2.97 8.74 -4.66
C ALA A 128 -2.30 10.08 -4.38
N GLY A 129 -0.97 10.12 -4.47
CA GLY A 129 -0.24 11.31 -4.06
C GLY A 129 1.22 11.36 -4.48
N SER A 130 1.94 12.35 -3.95
CA SER A 130 3.34 12.58 -4.29
C SER A 130 4.23 12.65 -3.05
N LEU A 131 5.49 12.27 -3.22
CA LEU A 131 6.53 12.42 -2.21
C LEU A 131 7.21 13.78 -2.38
N ARG A 132 7.14 14.65 -1.37
CA ARG A 132 7.76 15.98 -1.37
C ARG A 132 8.45 16.21 -0.03
N ASN A 133 9.70 16.68 -0.06
CA ASN A 133 10.47 16.97 1.16
C ASN A 133 10.51 15.79 2.15
N ARG A 134 10.60 14.55 1.64
CA ARG A 134 10.57 13.31 2.44
C ARG A 134 9.25 13.04 3.20
N ALA A 135 8.15 13.68 2.81
CA ALA A 135 6.82 13.39 3.29
C ALA A 135 5.86 13.11 2.13
N PHE A 136 5.04 12.09 2.27
CA PHE A 136 3.96 11.80 1.34
C PHE A 136 2.82 12.79 1.54
N HIS A 137 2.22 13.21 0.44
CA HIS A 137 1.06 14.09 0.44
C HIS A 137 0.00 13.46 -0.45
N VAL A 138 -1.15 13.14 0.13
CA VAL A 138 -2.31 12.69 -0.63
C VAL A 138 -2.85 13.89 -1.39
N THR A 139 -2.82 13.84 -2.72
CA THR A 139 -3.23 14.93 -3.61
C THR A 139 -4.34 14.53 -4.57
N MET A 140 -4.77 13.27 -4.54
CA MET A 140 -5.77 12.74 -5.46
C MET A 140 -6.64 11.68 -4.79
N LEU A 141 -7.94 11.85 -4.93
CA LEU A 141 -8.94 10.84 -4.62
C LEU A 141 -9.47 10.26 -5.93
N ILE A 142 -9.31 8.96 -6.14
CA ILE A 142 -9.85 8.26 -7.29
C ILE A 142 -11.04 7.42 -6.83
N ILE A 143 -12.22 7.64 -7.38
CA ILE A 143 -13.40 6.80 -7.13
C ILE A 143 -13.50 5.80 -8.29
N PRO A 144 -13.10 4.53 -8.09
CA PRO A 144 -13.12 3.54 -9.15
C PRO A 144 -14.54 3.05 -9.42
N LYS A 145 -14.72 2.42 -10.59
CA LYS A 145 -15.82 1.47 -10.80
C LYS A 145 -15.73 0.40 -9.73
N GLN A 146 -16.86 -0.01 -9.18
CA GLN A 146 -16.88 -0.92 -8.06
C GLN A 146 -18.21 -1.65 -7.92
N GLU A 147 -18.17 -2.85 -7.35
CA GLU A 147 -19.35 -3.56 -6.86
C GLU A 147 -19.43 -3.41 -5.34
N SER A 148 -20.60 -3.01 -4.85
CA SER A 148 -20.81 -2.70 -3.44
C SER A 148 -21.85 -3.60 -2.81
N THR A 149 -21.58 -4.03 -1.59
CA THR A 149 -22.54 -4.64 -0.67
C THR A 149 -22.59 -3.81 0.63
N SER A 150 -23.39 -4.22 1.60
CA SER A 150 -23.44 -3.56 2.92
C SER A 150 -22.18 -3.78 3.78
N TYR A 151 -21.26 -4.63 3.33
CA TYR A 151 -20.10 -5.09 4.12
C TYR A 151 -18.80 -5.23 3.31
N SER A 152 -18.84 -4.85 2.03
CA SER A 152 -17.67 -4.91 1.16
C SER A 152 -17.86 -3.99 -0.04
N CYS A 153 -16.76 -3.47 -0.56
CA CYS A 153 -16.70 -2.82 -1.86
C CYS A 153 -15.48 -3.35 -2.62
N GLN A 154 -15.70 -3.82 -3.85
CA GLN A 154 -14.67 -4.40 -4.70
C GLN A 154 -14.45 -3.51 -5.92
N THR A 155 -13.21 -3.10 -6.15
CA THR A 155 -12.82 -2.36 -7.34
C THR A 155 -13.01 -3.20 -8.59
N LEU A 156 -13.44 -2.55 -9.67
CA LEU A 156 -13.48 -3.09 -11.01
C LEU A 156 -12.51 -2.29 -11.88
N ASN A 157 -11.93 -2.94 -12.89
CA ASN A 157 -11.07 -2.31 -13.88
C ASN A 157 -9.88 -1.57 -13.25
N GLU A 158 -9.08 -2.26 -12.41
CA GLU A 158 -7.92 -1.65 -11.76
C GLU A 158 -6.89 -1.06 -12.74
N GLU A 159 -6.92 -1.46 -14.02
CA GLU A 159 -6.12 -0.84 -15.08
C GLU A 159 -6.42 0.66 -15.25
N GLU A 160 -7.67 1.10 -15.11
CA GLU A 160 -8.03 2.51 -15.23
C GLU A 160 -7.49 3.33 -14.05
N ILE A 161 -7.46 2.73 -12.86
CA ILE A 161 -6.84 3.33 -11.66
C ILE A 161 -5.35 3.51 -11.88
N PHE A 162 -4.69 2.45 -12.37
CA PHE A 162 -3.27 2.47 -12.69
C PHE A 162 -2.92 3.52 -13.74
N GLU A 163 -3.72 3.64 -14.82
CA GLU A 163 -3.51 4.65 -15.86
C GLU A 163 -3.56 6.08 -15.29
N VAL A 164 -4.53 6.38 -14.41
CA VAL A 164 -4.61 7.69 -13.73
C VAL A 164 -3.37 7.97 -12.87
N GLN A 165 -2.90 6.96 -12.14
CA GLN A 165 -1.71 7.08 -11.29
C GLN A 165 -0.45 7.26 -12.13
N ASP A 166 -0.25 6.45 -13.18
CA ASP A 166 0.94 6.47 -14.04
C ASP A 166 1.06 7.78 -14.82
N MET A 167 -0.02 8.23 -15.47
CA MET A 167 -0.05 9.47 -16.24
C MET A 167 0.32 10.72 -15.40
N ARG A 168 0.07 10.66 -14.09
CA ARG A 168 0.35 11.75 -13.15
C ARG A 168 1.53 11.46 -12.22
N SER A 169 2.20 10.32 -12.40
CA SER A 169 3.32 9.86 -11.57
C SER A 169 3.00 9.86 -10.07
N LEU A 170 1.84 9.33 -9.71
CA LEU A 170 1.33 9.29 -8.34
C LEU A 170 1.62 7.94 -7.67
N PHE A 171 1.97 7.98 -6.39
CA PHE A 171 2.11 6.81 -5.53
C PHE A 171 0.73 6.33 -5.04
N PRO A 172 0.49 5.01 -4.93
CA PRO A 172 -0.68 4.45 -4.27
C PRO A 172 -0.49 4.55 -2.75
N LEU A 173 -0.98 5.63 -2.14
CA LEU A 173 -0.74 5.94 -0.72
C LEU A 173 -1.72 5.23 0.23
N GLY A 174 -2.72 4.55 -0.31
CA GLY A 174 -3.72 3.84 0.48
C GLY A 174 -5.10 3.89 -0.15
N TRP A 175 -6.10 3.70 0.68
CA TRP A 175 -7.50 3.66 0.26
C TRP A 175 -8.41 4.16 1.38
N ILE A 176 -9.63 4.52 1.00
CA ILE A 176 -10.68 5.01 1.89
C ILE A 176 -11.98 4.29 1.57
N HIS A 177 -12.73 3.84 2.56
CA HIS A 177 -14.06 3.25 2.35
C HIS A 177 -15.07 3.67 3.42
N THR A 178 -16.35 3.44 3.15
CA THR A 178 -17.43 3.69 4.11
C THR A 178 -17.85 2.40 4.82
N HIS A 179 -18.12 2.53 6.11
CA HIS A 179 -19.00 1.64 6.89
C HIS A 179 -20.34 2.38 7.10
N PRO A 180 -21.36 2.17 6.25
CA PRO A 180 -22.57 2.98 6.29
C PRO A 180 -23.30 2.91 7.64
N THR A 181 -23.33 1.73 8.26
CA THR A 181 -24.05 1.49 9.53
C THR A 181 -23.18 0.86 10.60
N GLN A 182 -22.01 0.32 10.24
CA GLN A 182 -21.10 -0.35 11.18
C GLN A 182 -20.22 0.68 11.91
N THR A 183 -19.63 0.24 13.02
CA THR A 183 -18.65 1.03 13.77
C THR A 183 -17.33 1.17 13.00
N CYS A 184 -16.46 2.06 13.45
CA CYS A 184 -15.15 2.24 12.87
C CYS A 184 -14.16 1.16 13.33
N PHE A 185 -13.82 0.23 12.42
CA PHE A 185 -12.83 -0.83 12.61
C PHE A 185 -12.38 -1.36 11.24
N MET A 186 -11.34 -2.21 11.20
CA MET A 186 -10.95 -2.93 9.98
C MET A 186 -11.55 -4.32 10.00
N SER A 187 -12.40 -4.64 9.03
CA SER A 187 -12.93 -5.98 8.84
C SER A 187 -11.86 -6.96 8.33
N SER A 188 -12.14 -8.25 8.38
CA SER A 188 -11.28 -9.29 7.78
C SER A 188 -11.00 -9.00 6.29
N VAL A 189 -12.01 -8.58 5.54
CA VAL A 189 -11.87 -8.20 4.12
C VAL A 189 -10.96 -6.97 3.97
N ASP A 190 -11.08 -5.99 4.87
CA ASP A 190 -10.28 -4.77 4.84
C ASP A 190 -8.81 -5.07 5.12
N LEU A 191 -8.53 -5.97 6.07
CA LEU A 191 -7.17 -6.37 6.43
C LEU A 191 -6.46 -7.09 5.27
N HIS A 192 -7.16 -8.01 4.60
CA HIS A 192 -6.65 -8.69 3.40
C HIS A 192 -6.44 -7.72 2.22
N THR A 193 -7.36 -6.77 2.04
CA THR A 193 -7.23 -5.72 1.03
C THR A 193 -6.01 -4.85 1.31
N HIS A 194 -5.90 -4.36 2.54
CA HIS A 194 -4.86 -3.44 2.95
C HIS A 194 -3.46 -4.09 2.97
N TYR A 195 -3.35 -5.39 3.22
CA TYR A 195 -2.09 -6.13 3.13
C TYR A 195 -1.36 -5.90 1.79
N SER A 196 -2.08 -5.92 0.67
CA SER A 196 -1.49 -5.72 -0.65
C SER A 196 -0.90 -4.30 -0.80
N TYR A 197 -1.61 -3.29 -0.31
CA TYR A 197 -1.12 -1.90 -0.29
C TYR A 197 0.14 -1.76 0.56
N GLN A 198 0.12 -2.30 1.79
CA GLN A 198 1.21 -2.11 2.74
C GLN A 198 2.47 -2.89 2.39
N VAL A 199 2.35 -4.04 1.70
CA VAL A 199 3.50 -4.75 1.15
C VAL A 199 4.17 -3.96 0.02
N MET A 200 3.40 -3.25 -0.79
CA MET A 200 3.92 -2.41 -1.87
C MET A 200 4.52 -1.09 -1.37
N LEU A 201 3.88 -0.48 -0.36
CA LEU A 201 4.31 0.75 0.27
C LEU A 201 4.09 0.65 1.78
N PRO A 202 5.16 0.53 2.60
CA PRO A 202 5.03 0.38 4.05
C PRO A 202 4.21 1.48 4.73
N GLU A 203 4.25 2.71 4.20
CA GLU A 203 3.51 3.87 4.69
C GLU A 203 2.03 3.89 4.30
N ALA A 204 1.55 2.95 3.47
CA ALA A 204 0.18 2.96 2.98
C ALA A 204 -0.83 2.88 4.14
N ILE A 205 -1.98 3.51 3.96
CA ILE A 205 -3.03 3.60 4.99
C ILE A 205 -4.38 3.09 4.48
N ALA A 206 -5.24 2.69 5.42
CA ALA A 206 -6.66 2.43 5.19
C ALA A 206 -7.48 3.42 6.02
N ILE A 207 -8.35 4.19 5.37
CA ILE A 207 -9.27 5.12 6.05
C ILE A 207 -10.67 4.51 6.07
N VAL A 208 -11.22 4.28 7.24
CA VAL A 208 -12.59 3.83 7.44
C VAL A 208 -13.44 5.03 7.80
N MET A 209 -14.49 5.33 7.03
CA MET A 209 -15.47 6.38 7.31
C MET A 209 -16.75 5.74 7.86
N ALA A 210 -17.06 5.97 9.13
CA ALA A 210 -18.20 5.39 9.84
C ALA A 210 -19.21 6.49 10.25
N PRO A 211 -20.02 7.04 9.32
CA PRO A 211 -20.87 8.21 9.57
C PRO A 211 -21.93 8.03 10.67
N MET A 212 -22.28 6.79 10.99
CA MET A 212 -23.27 6.46 12.04
C MET A 212 -22.63 6.15 13.40
N ASP A 213 -21.30 6.02 13.46
CA ASP A 213 -20.55 5.82 14.69
C ASP A 213 -20.33 7.15 15.40
N THR A 214 -21.02 7.36 16.52
CA THR A 214 -20.93 8.61 17.29
C THR A 214 -19.63 8.74 18.07
N ASP A 215 -18.95 7.63 18.35
CA ASP A 215 -17.74 7.61 19.16
C ASP A 215 -16.51 7.80 18.27
N SER A 216 -16.50 7.17 17.09
CA SER A 216 -15.40 7.25 16.12
C SER A 216 -15.93 7.37 14.69
N PRO A 217 -16.22 8.59 14.19
CA PRO A 217 -16.81 8.79 12.87
C PRO A 217 -15.86 8.42 11.72
N TYR A 218 -14.57 8.29 12.00
CA TYR A 218 -13.58 7.75 11.08
C TYR A 218 -12.38 7.17 11.84
N GLY A 219 -11.56 6.39 11.13
CA GLY A 219 -10.30 5.85 11.63
C GLY A 219 -9.30 5.67 10.51
N ILE A 220 -8.02 5.77 10.84
CA ILE A 220 -6.92 5.63 9.88
C ILE A 220 -5.98 4.56 10.42
N PHE A 221 -5.87 3.46 9.68
CA PHE A 221 -5.25 2.23 10.16
C PHE A 221 -4.16 1.74 9.23
N HIS A 222 -3.25 0.95 9.80
CA HIS A 222 -2.33 0.08 9.08
C HIS A 222 -2.20 -1.27 9.81
N LEU A 223 -1.73 -2.30 9.11
CA LEU A 223 -1.32 -3.55 9.75
C LEU A 223 -0.07 -3.31 10.60
N CYS A 224 -0.01 -3.92 11.77
CA CYS A 224 1.21 -3.92 12.56
C CYS A 224 2.34 -4.59 11.74
N ASP A 225 3.47 -3.92 11.51
CA ASP A 225 4.65 -4.48 10.82
C ASP A 225 5.72 -4.84 11.86
N PRO A 226 6.21 -6.08 11.95
CA PRO A 226 5.98 -7.20 11.03
C PRO A 226 4.83 -8.15 11.36
N ARG A 227 4.21 -8.03 12.54
CA ARG A 227 3.29 -9.05 13.05
C ARG A 227 2.03 -9.23 12.20
N GLY A 228 1.21 -8.18 12.08
CA GLY A 228 -0.06 -8.21 11.36
C GLY A 228 0.13 -8.55 9.88
N VAL A 229 1.16 -7.96 9.26
CA VAL A 229 1.57 -8.30 7.88
C VAL A 229 1.89 -9.81 7.76
N ALA A 230 2.59 -10.39 8.73
CA ALA A 230 2.92 -11.81 8.71
C ALA A 230 1.72 -12.74 8.95
N VAL A 231 0.73 -12.31 9.75
CA VAL A 231 -0.53 -13.04 9.98
C VAL A 231 -1.34 -13.10 8.68
N ILE A 232 -1.63 -11.95 8.08
CA ILE A 232 -2.43 -11.89 6.85
C ILE A 232 -1.75 -12.63 5.69
N ARG A 233 -0.42 -12.50 5.56
CA ARG A 233 0.35 -13.23 4.54
C ARG A 233 0.18 -14.75 4.59
N LYS A 234 -0.01 -15.33 5.78
CA LYS A 234 -0.15 -16.78 5.98
C LYS A 234 -1.61 -17.23 5.96
N CYS A 235 -2.55 -16.32 5.81
CA CYS A 235 -3.97 -16.63 5.87
C CYS A 235 -4.50 -17.04 4.49
N ASP A 236 -4.89 -18.32 4.38
CA ASP A 236 -5.47 -18.88 3.15
C ASP A 236 -7.01 -18.95 3.18
N LEU A 237 -7.64 -18.44 4.25
CA LEU A 237 -9.09 -18.46 4.40
C LEU A 237 -9.77 -17.47 3.43
N ARG A 238 -11.04 -17.71 3.14
CA ARG A 238 -11.88 -16.91 2.23
C ARG A 238 -13.19 -16.54 2.90
N GLY A 239 -13.79 -15.43 2.47
CA GLY A 239 -14.95 -14.85 3.15
C GLY A 239 -14.59 -14.21 4.49
N PHE A 240 -15.59 -13.82 5.28
CA PHE A 240 -15.39 -13.24 6.60
C PHE A 240 -14.93 -14.30 7.60
N HIS A 241 -13.74 -14.11 8.18
CA HIS A 241 -13.15 -14.99 9.19
C HIS A 241 -12.29 -14.19 10.17
N PRO A 242 -12.18 -14.62 11.43
CA PRO A 242 -11.37 -13.93 12.42
C PRO A 242 -9.88 -14.30 12.28
N HIS A 243 -9.01 -13.38 12.68
CA HIS A 243 -7.57 -13.56 12.84
C HIS A 243 -7.23 -13.50 14.32
N GLU A 244 -7.53 -14.59 15.04
CA GLU A 244 -7.18 -14.70 16.46
C GLU A 244 -5.69 -15.05 16.59
N GLU A 245 -4.90 -14.11 17.11
CA GLU A 245 -3.71 -14.45 17.89
C GLU A 245 -3.96 -14.11 19.36
N PRO A 246 -3.53 -14.98 20.30
CA PRO A 246 -3.75 -14.74 21.71
C PRO A 246 -3.00 -13.46 22.13
N ASP A 247 -3.79 -12.47 22.57
CA ASP A 247 -3.39 -11.27 23.32
C ASP A 247 -2.93 -10.02 22.54
N ASP A 248 -3.10 -9.94 21.22
CA ASP A 248 -2.54 -8.80 20.48
C ASP A 248 -3.24 -8.43 19.15
N PHE A 249 -3.46 -7.12 18.92
CA PHE A 249 -4.09 -6.58 17.70
C PHE A 249 -3.21 -6.74 16.46
N ILE A 250 -3.78 -7.10 15.31
CA ILE A 250 -3.01 -7.24 14.05
C ILE A 250 -2.96 -5.97 13.20
N TYR A 251 -3.72 -4.95 13.57
CA TYR A 251 -3.71 -3.60 12.99
C TYR A 251 -3.76 -2.56 14.10
N GLU A 252 -3.36 -1.33 13.78
CA GLU A 252 -3.32 -0.22 14.74
C GLU A 252 -3.57 1.14 14.04
N PRO A 253 -3.94 2.19 14.80
CA PRO A 253 -4.07 3.54 14.25
C PRO A 253 -2.71 4.07 13.75
N CYS A 254 -2.70 4.70 12.58
CA CYS A 254 -1.48 5.27 11.99
C CYS A 254 -0.93 6.43 12.84
N SER A 255 0.33 6.33 13.24
CA SER A 255 1.03 7.39 13.99
C SER A 255 1.78 8.39 13.11
N HIS A 256 2.06 8.03 11.85
CA HIS A 256 2.79 8.83 10.86
C HIS A 256 1.89 9.71 9.98
N VAL A 257 0.60 9.81 10.31
CA VAL A 257 -0.39 10.54 9.52
C VAL A 257 -0.68 11.90 10.11
N HIS A 258 -0.71 12.92 9.25
CA HIS A 258 -1.02 14.30 9.61
C HIS A 258 -2.18 14.86 8.79
N MET A 259 -3.24 15.25 9.48
CA MET A 259 -4.36 15.95 8.86
C MET A 259 -3.97 17.38 8.50
N ASN A 260 -4.18 17.77 7.23
CA ASN A 260 -3.84 19.09 6.73
C ASN A 260 -5.08 19.76 6.09
N PRO A 261 -5.61 20.86 6.65
CA PRO A 261 -6.79 21.55 6.10
C PRO A 261 -6.50 22.41 4.85
N ASP A 262 -5.22 22.73 4.63
CA ASP A 262 -4.75 23.64 3.58
C ASP A 262 -4.23 22.88 2.35
N LEU A 263 -4.11 21.55 2.43
CA LEU A 263 -3.66 20.72 1.32
C LEU A 263 -4.76 20.65 0.25
N GLU A 264 -4.40 21.00 -0.98
CA GLU A 264 -5.27 20.85 -2.14
C GLU A 264 -5.27 19.41 -2.65
N PHE A 265 -6.40 19.01 -3.24
CA PHE A 265 -6.55 17.72 -3.87
C PHE A 265 -7.50 17.78 -5.05
N ASP A 266 -7.31 16.85 -5.97
CA ASP A 266 -8.20 16.60 -7.09
C ASP A 266 -9.02 15.32 -6.87
N VAL A 267 -10.18 15.26 -7.53
CA VAL A 267 -11.02 14.06 -7.58
C VAL A 267 -11.10 13.56 -9.01
N VAL A 268 -10.95 12.24 -9.19
CA VAL A 268 -11.27 11.55 -10.44
C VAL A 268 -12.34 10.52 -10.14
N ASP A 269 -13.53 10.69 -10.72
CA ASP A 269 -14.63 9.74 -10.60
C ASP A 269 -14.74 8.91 -11.88
N LEU A 270 -14.52 7.60 -11.77
CA LEU A 270 -14.48 6.65 -12.89
C LEU A 270 -15.77 5.80 -13.00
N ARG A 271 -16.75 6.00 -12.11
CA ARG A 271 -17.97 5.18 -12.02
C ARG A 271 -18.85 5.26 -13.27
#